data_AF-A0A9W5ZYB5-F1
#
_entry.id   AF-A0A9W5ZYB5-F1
#
_cell.length_a   1.000
_cell.length_b   1.000
_cell.length_c   1.000
_cell.angle_alpha   90.00
_cell.angle_beta   90.00
_cell.angle_gamma   90.00
#
_symmetry.space_group_name_H-M   'P 1'
#
loop_
_entity.id
_entity.type
_entity.pdbx_description
1 polymer ?
#
loop_
_entity_poly.entity_id
_entity_poly.type
_entity_poly.pdbx_seq_one_letter_code
_entity_poly.pdbx_strand_id
1 'polypeptide(L)'
;MIRSIISRSLNSLPSTVAEPSGNFAQVPRASGTVTQQNGLEGLGNALQVLQDRLYELHRIYEAIHDCDLEKLPSVINTIRHSISAHDAATRLARQVPEQRPVINLENMQQVWITQLSGQAQMVERQPPYSVHAIGLWSDQVNNATASHLFSLFFVWDNPTWRLIEPSLFLNQFHRGETGFCSSLLVHVILFYACHFSYNLAKPWDRRRETEAAKLLLTAVEKYWRRDKNKICLPTMQSSLLLGLFFCAMSRDKIGVRYIQYGALMALQLGPHTSSAETFRAHCETDAESNLRAHKITACAVYDIEL
;
A
#
# COMPACT_ATOMS: atom_id res chain seq x y z
N MET A 1 1.00 13.52 17.25
CA MET A 1 0.84 12.49 18.30
C MET A 1 0.94 11.03 17.81
N ILE A 2 1.23 10.77 16.51
CA ILE A 2 1.45 9.40 15.96
C ILE A 2 2.94 9.14 15.67
N ARG A 3 3.74 10.17 15.37
CA ARG A 3 5.20 10.05 15.14
C ARG A 3 6.08 9.81 16.39
N SER A 4 5.52 9.83 17.60
CA SER A 4 6.30 9.71 18.85
C SER A 4 6.42 8.27 19.39
N ILE A 5 5.61 7.33 18.88
CA ILE A 5 5.50 5.98 19.49
C ILE A 5 6.39 4.94 18.77
N ILE A 6 6.86 5.23 17.56
CA ILE A 6 7.66 4.28 16.76
C ILE A 6 9.16 4.29 17.14
N SER A 7 9.66 5.34 17.81
CA SER A 7 11.10 5.47 18.08
C SER A 7 11.61 4.79 19.37
N ARG A 8 10.76 4.13 20.17
CA ARG A 8 11.14 3.57 21.48
C ARG A 8 11.21 2.05 21.57
N SER A 9 10.95 1.31 20.49
CA SER A 9 10.89 -0.17 20.54
C SER A 9 12.15 -0.91 20.05
N LEU A 10 13.24 -0.22 19.72
CA LEU A 10 14.48 -0.85 19.23
C LEU A 10 15.62 -0.93 20.26
N ASN A 11 15.44 -0.44 21.49
CA ASN A 11 16.48 -0.47 22.52
C ASN A 11 15.99 -1.17 23.79
N SER A 12 16.03 -2.50 23.83
CA SER A 12 16.13 -3.27 25.09
C SER A 12 16.45 -4.73 24.81
N LEU A 13 17.75 -5.06 24.68
CA LEU A 13 18.26 -6.38 25.04
C LEU A 13 18.73 -6.33 26.50
N PRO A 14 18.41 -7.32 27.35
CA PRO A 14 19.15 -7.54 28.58
C PRO A 14 20.18 -8.67 28.41
N SER A 15 21.40 -8.37 28.84
CA SER A 15 22.54 -9.27 29.00
C SER A 15 22.62 -9.74 30.46
N THR A 16 22.78 -11.05 30.73
CA THR A 16 23.65 -11.64 31.80
C THR A 16 23.54 -13.18 31.77
N VAL A 17 24.59 -13.91 31.34
CA VAL A 17 25.70 -14.56 32.12
C VAL A 17 25.37 -15.97 32.64
N ALA A 18 26.13 -16.97 32.14
CA ALA A 18 26.70 -18.07 32.92
C ALA A 18 27.78 -18.82 32.09
N GLU A 19 29.04 -18.80 32.57
CA GLU A 19 30.08 -19.77 32.18
C GLU A 19 29.91 -21.07 33.00
N PRO A 20 30.53 -22.19 32.56
CA PRO A 20 31.76 -22.60 33.27
C PRO A 20 32.87 -23.20 32.39
N SER A 21 34.09 -22.71 32.67
CA SER A 21 35.40 -23.38 32.79
C SER A 21 35.68 -24.76 32.15
N GLY A 22 36.75 -24.79 31.35
CA GLY A 22 37.53 -26.00 31.01
C GLY A 22 38.84 -25.65 30.29
N ASN A 23 39.96 -25.67 31.03
CA ASN A 23 41.34 -25.48 30.54
C ASN A 23 41.75 -26.52 29.49
N PHE A 24 42.59 -26.16 28.52
CA PHE A 24 43.97 -26.69 28.38
C PHE A 24 44.73 -26.07 27.18
N ALA A 25 46.02 -25.82 27.43
CA ALA A 25 47.16 -25.71 26.50
C ALA A 25 47.40 -24.39 25.74
N GLN A 26 48.38 -23.63 26.25
CA GLN A 26 49.16 -22.61 25.55
C GLN A 26 50.05 -23.21 24.46
N VAL A 27 50.09 -22.59 23.28
CA VAL A 27 51.08 -22.78 22.20
C VAL A 27 51.34 -21.41 21.54
N PRO A 28 52.56 -21.07 21.09
CA PRO A 28 53.17 -19.76 21.32
C PRO A 28 52.86 -18.67 20.27
N ARG A 29 53.08 -17.42 20.70
CA ARG A 29 53.05 -16.19 19.88
C ARG A 29 53.92 -16.32 18.62
N ALA A 30 53.29 -16.21 17.46
CA ALA A 30 53.94 -15.85 16.20
C ALA A 30 53.41 -14.50 15.72
N SER A 31 54.33 -13.56 15.56
CA SER A 31 54.12 -12.21 15.04
C SER A 31 53.63 -12.25 13.58
N GLY A 32 52.50 -11.60 13.28
CA GLY A 32 52.01 -11.45 11.91
C GLY A 32 50.75 -10.59 11.85
N THR A 33 50.89 -9.27 11.94
CA THR A 33 49.72 -8.35 11.97
C THR A 33 49.72 -7.23 10.94
N VAL A 34 50.60 -7.23 9.93
CA VAL A 34 50.62 -6.13 8.93
C VAL A 34 49.97 -6.49 7.59
N THR A 35 49.80 -7.78 7.27
CA THR A 35 49.30 -8.20 5.94
C THR A 35 47.79 -8.45 5.86
N GLN A 36 47.08 -8.56 6.99
CA GLN A 36 45.67 -8.99 7.02
C GLN A 36 44.66 -7.81 7.03
N GLN A 37 45.06 -6.63 7.52
CA GLN A 37 44.21 -5.42 7.53
C GLN A 37 43.99 -4.84 6.13
N ASN A 38 45.02 -4.78 5.29
CA ASN A 38 44.91 -4.31 3.90
C ASN A 38 43.99 -5.20 3.04
N GLY A 39 43.91 -6.49 3.36
CA GLY A 39 43.03 -7.44 2.67
C GLY A 39 41.55 -7.22 2.97
N LEU A 40 41.21 -6.90 4.23
CA LEU A 40 39.83 -6.67 4.67
C LEU A 40 39.27 -5.33 4.18
N GLU A 41 40.08 -4.27 4.16
CA GLU A 41 39.69 -2.98 3.54
C GLU A 41 39.54 -3.12 2.02
N GLY A 42 40.43 -3.88 1.38
CA GLY A 42 40.30 -4.20 -0.06
C GLY A 42 39.03 -4.97 -0.39
N LEU A 43 38.61 -5.90 0.48
CA LEU A 43 37.39 -6.70 0.30
C LEU A 43 36.12 -5.87 0.55
N GLY A 44 36.14 -4.98 1.55
CA GLY A 44 35.07 -4.02 1.79
C GLY A 44 34.88 -3.05 0.62
N ASN A 45 35.97 -2.51 0.09
CA ASN A 45 35.94 -1.63 -1.08
C ASN A 45 35.47 -2.38 -2.34
N ALA A 46 35.91 -3.62 -2.53
CA ALA A 46 35.44 -4.46 -3.64
C ALA A 46 33.93 -4.78 -3.54
N LEU A 47 33.43 -5.05 -2.33
CA LEU A 47 32.01 -5.27 -2.09
C LEU A 47 31.18 -4.01 -2.37
N GLN A 48 31.67 -2.83 -1.97
CA GLN A 48 30.99 -1.58 -2.24
C GLN A 48 30.91 -1.32 -3.75
N VAL A 49 32.02 -1.50 -4.48
CA VAL A 49 32.05 -1.33 -5.94
C VAL A 49 31.10 -2.32 -6.64
N LEU A 50 31.00 -3.55 -6.15
CA LEU A 50 30.05 -4.54 -6.67
C LEU A 50 28.60 -4.14 -6.39
N GLN A 51 28.30 -3.62 -5.20
CA GLN A 51 26.97 -3.14 -4.85
C GLN A 51 26.55 -1.95 -5.70
N ASP A 52 27.46 -0.99 -5.93
CA ASP A 52 27.20 0.19 -6.75
C ASP A 52 26.93 -0.22 -8.21
N ARG A 53 27.73 -1.15 -8.75
CA ARG A 53 27.50 -1.70 -10.09
C ARG A 53 26.20 -2.47 -10.22
N LEU A 54 25.85 -3.27 -9.21
CA LEU A 54 24.58 -3.99 -9.17
C LEU A 54 23.39 -3.03 -9.12
N TYR A 55 23.51 -1.95 -8.35
CA TYR A 55 22.50 -0.89 -8.28
C TYR A 55 22.31 -0.18 -9.62
N GLU A 56 23.41 0.17 -10.31
CA GLU A 56 23.37 0.78 -11.63
C GLU A 56 22.73 -0.12 -12.69
N LEU A 57 23.12 -1.40 -12.71
CA LEU A 57 22.52 -2.39 -13.61
C LEU A 57 21.04 -2.61 -13.31
N HIS A 58 20.67 -2.64 -12.03
CA HIS A 58 19.27 -2.74 -11.62
C HIS A 58 18.46 -1.55 -12.12
N ARG A 59 18.99 -0.32 -12.03
CA ARG A 59 18.31 0.86 -12.56
C ARG A 59 18.14 0.83 -14.08
N ILE A 60 19.13 0.33 -14.82
CA ILE A 60 19.00 0.16 -16.28
C ILE A 60 17.95 -0.91 -16.60
N TYR A 61 17.95 -2.02 -15.87
CA TYR A 61 16.96 -3.08 -16.00
C TYR A 61 15.54 -2.54 -15.74
N GLU A 62 15.33 -1.83 -14.64
CA GLU A 62 14.04 -1.19 -14.32
C GLU A 62 13.63 -0.19 -15.41
N ALA A 63 14.57 0.59 -15.94
CA ALA A 63 14.29 1.54 -17.01
C ALA A 63 13.87 0.89 -18.33
N ILE A 64 14.39 -0.30 -18.66
CA ILE A 64 13.95 -1.09 -19.84
C ILE A 64 12.63 -1.80 -19.54
N HIS A 65 12.55 -2.47 -18.39
CA HIS A 65 11.42 -3.30 -17.99
C HIS A 65 10.13 -2.48 -17.87
N ASP A 66 10.23 -1.28 -17.31
CA ASP A 66 9.08 -0.40 -17.04
C ASP A 66 8.88 0.67 -18.13
N CYS A 67 9.41 0.44 -19.35
CA CYS A 67 9.30 1.37 -20.46
C CYS A 67 8.10 1.05 -21.34
N ASP A 68 7.25 2.05 -21.62
CA ASP A 68 6.24 1.93 -22.68
C ASP A 68 6.91 1.53 -24.01
N LEU A 69 6.29 0.63 -24.77
CA LEU A 69 6.82 0.14 -26.06
C LEU A 69 7.17 1.27 -27.05
N GLU A 70 6.48 2.41 -26.99
CA GLU A 70 6.76 3.58 -27.83
C GLU A 70 8.03 4.34 -27.43
N LYS A 71 8.43 4.27 -26.16
CA LYS A 71 9.63 4.94 -25.61
C LYS A 71 10.84 4.02 -25.58
N LEU A 72 10.62 2.71 -25.74
CA LEU A 72 11.66 1.69 -25.74
C LEU A 72 12.80 1.98 -26.75
N PRO A 73 12.54 2.46 -27.99
CA PRO A 73 13.61 2.82 -28.92
C PRO A 73 14.50 3.93 -28.37
N SER A 74 13.93 4.93 -27.68
CA SER A 74 14.68 6.01 -27.05
C SER A 74 15.52 5.51 -25.87
N VAL A 75 14.97 4.63 -25.03
CA VAL A 75 15.70 4.02 -23.90
C VAL A 75 16.87 3.16 -24.40
N ILE A 76 16.63 2.30 -25.39
CA ILE A 76 17.67 1.48 -26.03
C ILE A 76 18.74 2.37 -26.68
N ASN A 77 18.34 3.46 -27.34
CA ASN A 77 19.26 4.39 -27.95
C ASN A 77 20.15 5.08 -26.90
N THR A 78 19.57 5.49 -25.77
CA THR A 78 20.31 6.07 -24.65
C THR A 78 21.30 5.07 -24.06
N ILE A 79 20.92 3.80 -23.87
CA ILE A 79 21.82 2.75 -23.36
C ILE A 79 22.97 2.49 -24.34
N ARG A 80 22.68 2.39 -25.64
CA ARG A 80 23.67 2.11 -26.69
C ARG A 80 24.72 3.22 -26.82
N HIS A 81 24.34 4.47 -26.55
CA HIS A 81 25.23 5.64 -26.63
C HIS A 81 25.82 6.05 -25.27
N SER A 82 25.63 5.23 -24.23
CA SER A 82 26.21 5.47 -22.92
C SER A 82 27.59 4.83 -22.79
N ILE A 83 28.50 5.53 -22.13
CA ILE A 83 29.92 5.14 -22.04
C ILE A 83 30.14 4.07 -20.95
N SER A 84 29.22 4.00 -19.97
CA SER A 84 29.23 3.02 -18.89
C SER A 84 27.81 2.73 -18.39
N ALA A 85 27.65 1.68 -17.57
CA ALA A 85 26.39 1.41 -16.88
C ALA A 85 25.96 2.59 -16.00
N HIS A 86 26.91 3.21 -15.28
CA HIS A 86 26.67 4.43 -14.52
C HIS A 86 26.13 5.58 -15.38
N ASP A 87 26.75 5.83 -16.54
CA ASP A 87 26.34 6.89 -17.47
C ASP A 87 24.94 6.61 -18.04
N ALA A 88 24.66 5.35 -18.41
CA ALA A 88 23.34 4.92 -18.85
C ALA A 88 22.27 5.14 -17.77
N ALA A 89 22.52 4.67 -16.54
CA ALA A 89 21.60 4.81 -15.42
C ALA A 89 21.34 6.30 -15.10
N THR A 90 22.36 7.15 -15.19
CA THR A 90 22.25 8.58 -14.93
C THR A 90 21.46 9.30 -16.01
N ARG A 91 21.70 9.00 -17.29
CA ARG A 91 20.97 9.59 -18.41
C ARG A 91 19.51 9.17 -18.45
N LEU A 92 19.23 7.90 -18.18
CA LEU A 92 17.88 7.38 -18.06
C LEU A 92 17.13 8.02 -16.87
N ALA A 93 17.82 8.29 -15.75
CA ALA A 93 17.27 9.03 -14.62
C ALA A 93 16.76 10.43 -15.01
N ARG A 94 17.48 11.10 -15.92
CA ARG A 94 17.21 12.48 -16.33
C ARG A 94 16.15 12.56 -17.43
N GLN A 95 16.07 11.53 -18.30
CA GLN A 95 15.13 11.48 -19.42
C GLN A 95 13.74 10.95 -19.05
N VAL A 96 13.62 10.23 -17.94
CA VAL A 96 12.35 9.75 -17.42
C VAL A 96 12.03 10.56 -16.17
N PRO A 97 11.30 11.69 -16.27
CA PRO A 97 10.76 12.33 -15.09
C PRO A 97 9.94 11.31 -14.32
N GLU A 98 10.21 11.16 -13.02
CA GLU A 98 9.43 10.37 -12.07
C GLU A 98 8.02 10.95 -11.87
N GLN A 99 7.22 11.05 -12.93
CA GLN A 99 5.77 11.01 -12.81
C GLN A 99 5.30 9.61 -13.16
N ARG A 100 5.88 8.63 -12.47
CA ARG A 100 5.24 7.32 -12.38
C ARG A 100 4.23 7.43 -11.25
N PRO A 101 2.94 7.12 -11.49
CA PRO A 101 2.08 6.71 -10.39
C PRO A 101 2.86 5.64 -9.63
N VAL A 102 3.13 5.86 -8.34
CA VAL A 102 3.98 4.97 -7.52
C VAL A 102 3.42 3.54 -7.50
N ILE A 103 2.14 3.41 -7.89
CA ILE A 103 1.42 2.16 -8.03
C ILE A 103 0.87 2.07 -9.47
N ASN A 104 1.50 1.23 -10.31
CA ASN A 104 1.03 0.92 -11.66
C ASN A 104 0.47 -0.51 -11.74
N LEU A 105 -0.70 -0.67 -12.36
CA LEU A 105 -1.31 -1.95 -12.64
C LEU A 105 -0.38 -2.84 -13.45
N GLU A 106 0.41 -2.30 -14.38
CA GLU A 106 1.38 -3.09 -15.13
C GLU A 106 2.45 -3.69 -14.21
N ASN A 107 2.92 -2.96 -13.19
CA ASN A 107 3.85 -3.52 -12.20
C ASN A 107 3.18 -4.60 -11.34
N MET A 108 1.92 -4.40 -10.98
CA MET A 108 1.13 -5.42 -10.27
C MET A 108 0.89 -6.63 -11.18
N GLN A 109 0.48 -6.45 -12.44
CA GLN A 109 0.13 -7.49 -13.40
C GLN A 109 1.34 -8.23 -13.96
N GLN A 110 2.47 -7.56 -14.24
CA GLN A 110 3.68 -8.21 -14.75
C GLN A 110 4.24 -9.22 -13.75
N VAL A 111 4.13 -8.95 -12.44
CA VAL A 111 4.47 -9.91 -11.38
C VAL A 111 3.55 -11.14 -11.42
N TRP A 112 2.26 -10.96 -11.72
CA TRP A 112 1.30 -12.06 -11.86
C TRP A 112 1.44 -12.84 -13.18
N ILE A 113 1.72 -12.16 -14.30
CA ILE A 113 1.75 -12.70 -15.66
C ILE A 113 3.03 -13.52 -15.93
N THR A 114 4.19 -13.05 -15.47
CA THR A 114 5.47 -13.73 -15.74
C THR A 114 5.59 -15.13 -15.11
N GLN A 115 4.68 -15.51 -14.22
CA GLN A 115 4.85 -16.72 -13.39
C GLN A 115 3.78 -17.80 -13.51
N LEU A 116 2.71 -17.61 -14.31
CA LEU A 116 1.73 -18.69 -14.55
C LEU A 116 2.15 -19.69 -15.65
N SER A 117 3.38 -19.67 -16.16
CA SER A 117 3.84 -20.63 -17.20
C SER A 117 2.82 -20.78 -18.36
N GLY A 118 2.21 -19.67 -18.80
CA GLY A 118 1.17 -19.69 -19.85
C GLY A 118 -0.27 -19.99 -19.38
N GLN A 119 -0.51 -20.29 -18.10
CA GLN A 119 -1.84 -20.51 -17.51
C GLN A 119 -2.49 -19.24 -16.94
N ALA A 120 -2.16 -18.06 -17.47
CA ALA A 120 -2.86 -16.80 -17.20
C ALA A 120 -4.34 -16.79 -17.68
N GLN A 121 -4.87 -17.93 -18.11
CA GLN A 121 -6.26 -18.13 -18.55
C GLN A 121 -7.21 -18.48 -17.39
N MET A 122 -6.71 -18.88 -16.21
CA MET A 122 -7.58 -19.31 -15.09
C MET A 122 -8.04 -18.19 -14.15
N VAL A 123 -7.50 -16.97 -14.29
CA VAL A 123 -7.84 -15.82 -13.47
C VAL A 123 -8.58 -14.80 -14.34
N GLU A 124 -9.71 -14.30 -13.84
CA GLU A 124 -10.48 -13.26 -14.50
C GLU A 124 -9.58 -12.03 -14.75
N ARG A 125 -9.22 -11.80 -16.02
CA ARG A 125 -8.20 -10.80 -16.40
C ARG A 125 -8.69 -9.37 -16.26
N GLN A 126 -10.01 -9.19 -16.17
CA GLN A 126 -10.63 -7.88 -16.03
C GLN A 126 -11.07 -7.68 -14.58
N PRO A 127 -10.73 -6.54 -13.96
CA PRO A 127 -11.22 -6.22 -12.65
C PRO A 127 -12.76 -6.14 -12.69
N PRO A 128 -13.49 -6.87 -11.81
CA PRO A 128 -14.96 -6.78 -11.73
C PRO A 128 -15.48 -5.35 -11.56
N TYR A 129 -14.66 -4.47 -10.99
CA TYR A 129 -14.93 -3.05 -10.86
C TYR A 129 -13.89 -2.26 -11.65
N SER A 130 -14.31 -1.68 -12.78
CA SER A 130 -13.50 -0.76 -13.58
C SER A 130 -13.85 0.69 -13.29
N VAL A 131 -12.83 1.53 -13.09
CA VAL A 131 -12.99 2.96 -12.81
C VAL A 131 -12.09 3.81 -13.71
N HIS A 132 -12.57 5.00 -14.08
CA HIS A 132 -11.85 5.91 -14.99
C HIS A 132 -11.72 7.35 -14.46
N ALA A 133 -12.14 7.61 -13.22
CA ALA A 133 -12.19 8.94 -12.62
C ALA A 133 -11.26 9.14 -11.41
N ILE A 134 -10.16 8.35 -11.28
CA ILE A 134 -9.28 8.45 -10.10
C ILE A 134 -8.67 9.83 -9.91
N GLY A 135 -8.43 10.56 -11.00
CA GLY A 135 -7.86 11.91 -10.96
C GLY A 135 -8.70 12.94 -10.22
N LEU A 136 -9.99 12.67 -9.98
CA LEU A 136 -10.84 13.51 -9.11
C LEU A 136 -10.49 13.36 -7.62
N TRP A 137 -9.86 12.24 -7.25
CA TRP A 137 -9.69 11.82 -5.85
C TRP A 137 -8.24 11.72 -5.43
N SER A 138 -7.35 11.26 -6.31
CA SER A 138 -5.94 10.99 -6.04
C SER A 138 -5.07 11.27 -7.26
N ASP A 139 -3.87 11.78 -7.00
CA ASP A 139 -2.77 11.94 -7.96
C ASP A 139 -1.72 10.80 -7.85
N GLN A 140 -1.85 9.93 -6.85
CA GLN A 140 -0.83 8.90 -6.53
C GLN A 140 -1.00 7.60 -7.33
N VAL A 141 -2.21 7.37 -7.86
CA VAL A 141 -2.65 6.09 -8.41
C VAL A 141 -3.35 6.34 -9.75
N ASN A 142 -3.06 5.52 -10.76
CA ASN A 142 -3.75 5.58 -12.05
C ASN A 142 -5.06 4.77 -12.05
N ASN A 143 -5.91 4.98 -13.07
CA ASN A 143 -7.22 4.33 -13.18
C ASN A 143 -7.15 2.80 -13.18
N ALA A 144 -6.11 2.26 -13.81
CA ALA A 144 -5.90 0.83 -13.92
C ALA A 144 -5.63 0.20 -12.54
N THR A 145 -4.72 0.81 -11.78
CA THR A 145 -4.41 0.39 -10.41
C THR A 145 -5.61 0.56 -9.49
N ALA A 146 -6.32 1.69 -9.59
CA ALA A 146 -7.51 1.94 -8.79
C ALA A 146 -8.59 0.88 -9.04
N SER A 147 -8.82 0.51 -10.32
CA SER A 147 -9.76 -0.55 -10.70
C SER A 147 -9.40 -1.89 -10.05
N HIS A 148 -8.11 -2.25 -10.07
CA HIS A 148 -7.63 -3.48 -9.46
C HIS A 148 -7.76 -3.48 -7.93
N LEU A 149 -7.32 -2.42 -7.26
CA LEU A 149 -7.39 -2.31 -5.80
C LEU A 149 -8.85 -2.24 -5.30
N PHE A 150 -9.73 -1.50 -5.98
CA PHE A 150 -11.16 -1.52 -5.66
C PHE A 150 -11.76 -2.90 -5.86
N SER A 151 -11.36 -3.60 -6.93
CA SER A 151 -11.80 -4.99 -7.12
C SER A 151 -11.34 -5.91 -6.02
N LEU A 152 -10.07 -5.82 -5.60
CA LEU A 152 -9.58 -6.61 -4.47
C LEU A 152 -10.38 -6.32 -3.19
N PHE A 153 -10.61 -5.05 -2.86
CA PHE A 153 -11.37 -4.70 -1.67
C PHE A 153 -12.83 -5.21 -1.73
N PHE A 154 -13.54 -4.92 -2.82
CA PHE A 154 -14.96 -5.24 -2.93
C PHE A 154 -15.25 -6.74 -3.08
N VAL A 155 -14.28 -7.52 -3.56
CA VAL A 155 -14.39 -8.98 -3.68
C VAL A 155 -13.99 -9.70 -2.40
N TRP A 156 -12.94 -9.25 -1.70
CA TRP A 156 -12.35 -10.03 -0.62
C TRP A 156 -12.71 -9.57 0.79
N ASP A 157 -12.81 -8.26 1.04
CA ASP A 157 -12.99 -7.72 2.39
C ASP A 157 -14.39 -7.15 2.62
N ASN A 158 -14.92 -6.39 1.65
CA ASN A 158 -16.23 -5.80 1.76
C ASN A 158 -17.37 -6.83 1.96
N PRO A 159 -17.36 -8.05 1.39
CA PRO A 159 -18.44 -9.00 1.65
C PRO A 159 -18.56 -9.45 3.12
N THR A 160 -17.48 -9.39 3.88
CA THR A 160 -17.43 -9.79 5.30
C THR A 160 -18.18 -8.78 6.17
N TRP A 161 -17.89 -7.49 6.00
CA TRP A 161 -18.42 -6.42 6.86
C TRP A 161 -19.55 -5.64 6.21
N ARG A 162 -19.65 -5.70 4.88
CA ARG A 162 -20.63 -5.00 4.02
C ARG A 162 -20.77 -3.51 4.30
N LEU A 163 -19.69 -2.86 4.75
CA LEU A 163 -19.77 -1.48 5.22
C LEU A 163 -20.01 -0.46 4.09
N ILE A 164 -19.67 -0.83 2.85
CA ILE A 164 -19.81 0.02 1.67
C ILE A 164 -20.71 -0.68 0.64
N GLU A 165 -21.72 0.04 0.14
CA GLU A 165 -22.49 -0.40 -1.02
C GLU A 165 -21.73 0.01 -2.32
N PRO A 166 -21.17 -0.95 -3.08
CA PRO A 166 -20.24 -0.62 -4.16
C PRO A 166 -20.87 0.23 -5.27
N SER A 167 -22.14 -0.01 -5.62
CA SER A 167 -22.83 0.74 -6.67
C SER A 167 -22.97 2.23 -6.34
N LEU A 168 -23.36 2.56 -5.10
CA LEU A 168 -23.51 3.94 -4.64
C LEU A 168 -22.15 4.64 -4.52
N PHE A 169 -21.16 3.96 -3.96
CA PHE A 169 -19.80 4.46 -3.89
C PHE A 169 -19.25 4.77 -5.29
N LEU A 170 -19.34 3.82 -6.22
CA LEU A 170 -18.80 3.97 -7.58
C LEU A 170 -19.56 5.00 -8.41
N ASN A 171 -20.89 5.11 -8.26
CA ASN A 171 -21.67 6.15 -8.93
C ASN A 171 -21.15 7.55 -8.54
N GLN A 172 -21.01 7.81 -7.24
CA GLN A 172 -20.52 9.09 -6.77
C GLN A 172 -19.03 9.30 -6.99
N PHE A 173 -18.23 8.23 -6.97
CA PHE A 173 -16.82 8.26 -7.35
C PHE A 173 -16.65 8.81 -8.77
N HIS A 174 -17.44 8.36 -9.74
CA HIS A 174 -17.35 8.83 -11.12
C HIS A 174 -17.85 10.28 -11.30
N ARG A 175 -18.81 10.70 -10.47
CA ARG A 175 -19.39 12.06 -10.51
C ARG A 175 -18.61 13.09 -9.70
N GLY A 176 -17.64 12.67 -8.89
CA GLY A 176 -16.93 13.57 -7.97
C GLY A 176 -17.78 14.02 -6.78
N GLU A 177 -18.83 13.28 -6.43
CA GLU A 177 -19.78 13.62 -5.36
C GLU A 177 -19.40 12.99 -4.03
N THR A 178 -19.71 13.65 -2.92
CA THR A 178 -19.13 13.31 -1.60
C THR A 178 -20.10 12.70 -0.59
N GLY A 179 -21.23 12.18 -1.03
CA GLY A 179 -22.29 11.61 -0.20
C GLY A 179 -21.99 10.19 0.32
N PHE A 180 -21.57 9.31 -0.58
CA PHE A 180 -21.12 7.94 -0.37
C PHE A 180 -19.62 7.77 -0.70
N CYS A 181 -18.96 8.81 -1.21
CA CYS A 181 -17.55 8.80 -1.57
C CYS A 181 -16.82 9.97 -0.91
N SER A 182 -15.50 9.87 -0.70
CA SER A 182 -14.65 10.99 -0.31
C SER A 182 -13.19 10.67 -0.64
N SER A 183 -12.32 11.67 -0.74
CA SER A 183 -10.88 11.42 -0.90
C SER A 183 -10.33 10.57 0.24
N LEU A 184 -10.81 10.77 1.48
CA LEU A 184 -10.41 9.94 2.62
C LEU A 184 -10.79 8.48 2.38
N LEU A 185 -12.06 8.21 2.08
CA LEU A 185 -12.57 6.85 1.89
C LEU A 185 -11.88 6.15 0.72
N VAL A 186 -11.68 6.85 -0.40
CA VAL A 186 -10.94 6.33 -1.55
C VAL A 186 -9.54 5.88 -1.13
N HIS A 187 -8.78 6.72 -0.44
CA HIS A 187 -7.42 6.37 -0.03
C HIS A 187 -7.39 5.27 1.04
N VAL A 188 -8.39 5.21 1.92
CA VAL A 188 -8.51 4.11 2.90
C VAL A 188 -8.74 2.79 2.18
N ILE A 189 -9.64 2.72 1.19
CA ILE A 189 -9.88 1.51 0.40
C ILE A 189 -8.61 1.11 -0.37
N LEU A 190 -7.94 2.07 -1.04
CA LEU A 190 -6.69 1.81 -1.76
C LEU A 190 -5.59 1.28 -0.83
N PHE A 191 -5.43 1.91 0.34
CA PHE A 191 -4.48 1.48 1.37
C PHE A 191 -4.79 0.07 1.85
N TYR A 192 -6.04 -0.20 2.23
CA TYR A 192 -6.50 -1.49 2.71
C TYR A 192 -6.22 -2.58 1.66
N ALA A 193 -6.64 -2.36 0.41
CA ALA A 193 -6.46 -3.31 -0.68
C ALA A 193 -4.99 -3.53 -1.07
N CYS A 194 -4.14 -2.51 -0.91
CA CYS A 194 -2.71 -2.62 -1.19
C CYS A 194 -2.05 -3.71 -0.34
N HIS A 195 -2.59 -4.02 0.85
CA HIS A 195 -2.07 -5.10 1.69
C HIS A 195 -2.44 -6.50 1.19
N PHE A 196 -3.51 -6.63 0.40
CA PHE A 196 -3.87 -7.88 -0.30
C PHE A 196 -3.08 -8.10 -1.57
N SER A 197 -2.56 -7.03 -2.16
CA SER A 197 -1.63 -7.11 -3.28
C SER A 197 -0.26 -7.55 -2.75
N TYR A 198 0.04 -8.85 -2.73
CA TYR A 198 1.38 -9.36 -2.42
C TYR A 198 1.83 -10.40 -3.44
N ASN A 199 3.14 -10.47 -3.65
CA ASN A 199 3.76 -11.49 -4.46
C ASN A 199 3.67 -12.86 -3.77
N LEU A 200 2.75 -13.72 -4.22
CA LEU A 200 2.58 -15.08 -3.69
C LEU A 200 3.80 -15.99 -3.89
N ALA A 201 4.67 -15.69 -4.86
CA ALA A 201 5.88 -16.47 -5.14
C ALA A 201 7.10 -16.01 -4.32
N LYS A 202 7.09 -14.76 -3.86
CA LYS A 202 8.03 -14.26 -2.85
C LYS A 202 7.26 -13.55 -1.74
N PRO A 203 6.47 -14.26 -0.92
CA PRO A 203 5.72 -13.63 0.17
C PRO A 203 6.62 -12.87 1.16
N TRP A 204 7.90 -13.22 1.18
CA TRP A 204 8.96 -12.59 1.98
C TRP A 204 9.50 -11.28 1.40
N ASP A 205 9.37 -11.02 0.09
CA ASP A 205 9.87 -9.80 -0.56
C ASP A 205 8.71 -8.83 -0.82
N ARG A 206 8.42 -8.00 0.20
CA ARG A 206 7.30 -7.05 0.19
C ARG A 206 7.76 -5.61 0.05
N ARG A 207 8.99 -5.35 -0.43
CA ARG A 207 9.60 -4.02 -0.36
C ARG A 207 8.75 -2.97 -1.10
N ARG A 208 8.34 -3.25 -2.33
CA ARG A 208 7.62 -2.29 -3.18
C ARG A 208 6.18 -2.05 -2.69
N GLU A 209 5.50 -3.11 -2.28
CA GLU A 209 4.18 -3.06 -1.65
C GLU A 209 4.22 -2.25 -0.34
N THR A 210 5.29 -2.43 0.44
CA THR A 210 5.50 -1.68 1.68
C THR A 210 5.68 -0.20 1.42
N GLU A 211 6.43 0.20 0.39
CA GLU A 211 6.59 1.61 0.04
C GLU A 211 5.28 2.23 -0.50
N ALA A 212 4.55 1.51 -1.35
CA ALA A 212 3.23 1.92 -1.83
C ALA A 212 2.24 2.11 -0.66
N ALA A 213 2.19 1.15 0.27
CA ALA A 213 1.35 1.22 1.45
C ALA A 213 1.73 2.40 2.37
N LYS A 214 3.02 2.71 2.53
CA LYS A 214 3.48 3.89 3.30
C LYS A 214 3.00 5.21 2.69
N LEU A 215 3.05 5.33 1.36
CA LEU A 215 2.59 6.54 0.66
C LEU A 215 1.09 6.71 0.79
N LEU A 216 0.33 5.65 0.56
CA LEU A 216 -1.12 5.64 0.75
C LEU A 216 -1.49 5.95 2.20
N LEU A 217 -0.79 5.37 3.19
CA LEU A 217 -1.01 5.66 4.61
C LEU A 217 -0.73 7.14 4.93
N THR A 218 0.31 7.73 4.34
CA THR A 218 0.61 9.16 4.50
C THR A 218 -0.52 10.03 3.95
N ALA A 219 -1.10 9.64 2.81
CA ALA A 219 -2.27 10.29 2.24
C ALA A 219 -3.50 10.15 3.14
N VAL A 220 -3.77 8.93 3.64
CA VAL A 220 -4.85 8.65 4.60
C VAL A 220 -4.69 9.52 5.84
N GLU A 221 -3.51 9.59 6.45
CA GLU A 221 -3.27 10.43 7.64
C GLU A 221 -3.49 11.92 7.36
N LYS A 222 -3.19 12.40 6.15
CA LYS A 222 -3.47 13.78 5.71
C LYS A 222 -4.97 14.02 5.60
N TYR A 223 -5.70 13.17 4.89
CA TYR A 223 -7.15 13.31 4.73
C TYR A 223 -7.88 13.11 6.05
N TRP A 224 -7.44 12.18 6.89
CA TRP A 224 -8.02 11.92 8.20
C TRP A 224 -7.96 13.16 9.10
N ARG A 225 -6.81 13.83 9.15
CA ARG A 225 -6.66 15.09 9.92
C ARG A 225 -7.63 16.18 9.47
N ARG A 226 -7.93 16.24 8.17
CA ARG A 226 -8.84 17.20 7.57
C ARG A 226 -10.31 16.85 7.83
N ASP A 227 -10.65 15.58 7.71
CA ASP A 227 -12.04 15.12 7.58
C ASP A 227 -12.60 14.48 8.86
N LYS A 228 -11.77 14.08 9.85
CA LYS A 228 -12.23 13.38 11.07
C LYS A 228 -13.39 14.08 11.81
N ASN A 229 -13.41 15.42 11.84
CA ASN A 229 -14.44 16.18 12.53
C ASN A 229 -15.72 16.39 11.70
N LYS A 230 -15.75 15.92 10.45
CA LYS A 230 -16.93 15.99 9.58
C LYS A 230 -17.80 14.77 9.84
N ILE A 231 -18.96 15.00 10.44
CA ILE A 231 -19.96 13.97 10.70
C ILE A 231 -20.65 13.66 9.37
N CYS A 232 -20.14 12.68 8.64
CA CYS A 232 -20.71 12.21 7.38
C CYS A 232 -20.39 10.73 7.15
N LEU A 233 -21.20 10.09 6.30
CA LEU A 233 -21.10 8.65 6.02
C LEU A 233 -19.69 8.21 5.57
N PRO A 234 -19.01 8.89 4.62
CA PRO A 234 -17.69 8.44 4.18
C PRO A 234 -16.62 8.53 5.26
N THR A 235 -16.68 9.52 6.16
CA THR A 235 -15.74 9.64 7.29
C THR A 235 -15.97 8.52 8.31
N MET A 236 -17.23 8.23 8.63
CA MET A 236 -17.60 7.11 9.51
C MET A 236 -17.12 5.78 8.93
N GLN A 237 -17.41 5.51 7.65
CA GLN A 237 -16.94 4.30 6.96
C GLN A 237 -15.41 4.19 6.95
N SER A 238 -14.71 5.30 6.68
CA SER A 238 -13.25 5.36 6.70
C SER A 238 -12.69 5.00 8.08
N SER A 239 -13.33 5.50 9.15
CA SER A 239 -12.93 5.20 10.52
C SER A 239 -13.06 3.71 10.81
N LEU A 240 -14.22 3.12 10.52
CA LEU A 240 -14.49 1.71 10.79
C LEU A 240 -13.55 0.79 9.98
N LEU A 241 -13.32 1.08 8.69
CA LEU A 241 -12.36 0.33 7.86
C LEU A 241 -10.93 0.41 8.40
N LEU A 242 -10.46 1.60 8.81
CA LEU A 242 -9.14 1.71 9.45
C LEU A 242 -9.08 0.92 10.76
N GLY A 243 -10.18 0.92 11.50
CA GLY A 243 -10.34 0.13 12.71
C GLY A 243 -10.15 -1.37 12.46
N LEU A 244 -10.96 -1.92 11.57
CA LEU A 244 -10.90 -3.31 11.13
C LEU A 244 -9.50 -3.69 10.60
N PHE A 245 -8.94 -2.85 9.75
CA PHE A 245 -7.59 -3.04 9.21
C PHE A 245 -6.55 -3.15 10.33
N PHE A 246 -6.53 -2.20 11.27
CA PHE A 246 -5.52 -2.22 12.33
C PHE A 246 -5.72 -3.35 13.33
N CYS A 247 -6.95 -3.80 13.60
CA CYS A 247 -7.19 -5.03 14.35
C CYS A 247 -6.66 -6.26 13.61
N ALA A 248 -6.93 -6.39 12.31
CA ALA A 248 -6.42 -7.49 11.48
C ALA A 248 -4.87 -7.53 11.44
N MET A 249 -4.22 -6.37 11.55
CA MET A 249 -2.75 -6.25 11.63
C MET A 249 -2.20 -6.36 13.07
N SER A 250 -2.98 -6.87 14.02
CA SER A 250 -2.62 -7.02 15.45
C SER A 250 -2.21 -5.71 16.14
N ARG A 251 -2.80 -4.59 15.69
CA ARG A 251 -2.65 -3.26 16.28
C ARG A 251 -3.94 -2.84 16.98
N ASP A 252 -4.50 -3.74 17.77
CA ASP A 252 -5.85 -3.67 18.34
C ASP A 252 -6.10 -2.37 19.11
N LYS A 253 -5.13 -1.89 19.90
CA LYS A 253 -5.27 -0.61 20.64
C LYS A 253 -5.56 0.57 19.72
N ILE A 254 -5.04 0.55 18.50
CA ILE A 254 -5.28 1.59 17.49
C ILE A 254 -6.57 1.27 16.75
N GLY A 255 -6.77 0.01 16.36
CA GLY A 255 -7.97 -0.43 15.66
C GLY A 255 -9.26 -0.13 16.44
N VAL A 256 -9.32 -0.55 17.70
CA VAL A 256 -10.45 -0.29 18.61
C VAL A 256 -10.77 1.19 18.74
N ARG A 257 -9.76 2.08 18.75
CA ARG A 257 -10.01 3.53 18.81
C ARG A 257 -10.68 4.06 17.55
N TYR A 258 -10.28 3.58 16.38
CA TYR A 258 -10.92 3.93 15.12
C TYR A 258 -12.33 3.34 15.02
N ILE A 259 -12.55 2.12 15.53
CA ILE A 259 -13.88 1.51 15.63
C ILE A 259 -14.78 2.38 16.52
N GLN A 260 -14.35 2.68 17.75
CA GLN A 260 -15.10 3.53 18.68
C GLN A 260 -15.39 4.92 18.10
N TYR A 261 -14.45 5.51 17.36
CA TYR A 261 -14.67 6.80 16.72
C TYR A 261 -15.74 6.71 15.60
N GLY A 262 -15.69 5.64 14.81
CA GLY A 262 -16.69 5.36 13.78
C GLY A 262 -18.08 5.09 14.35
N ALA A 263 -18.15 4.28 15.41
CA ALA A 263 -19.34 3.97 16.20
C ALA A 263 -20.03 5.24 16.73
N LEU A 264 -19.27 6.12 17.39
CA LEU A 264 -19.80 7.39 17.90
C LEU A 264 -20.33 8.29 16.78
N MET A 265 -19.64 8.32 15.64
CA MET A 265 -20.10 9.07 14.46
C MET A 265 -21.36 8.43 13.85
N ALA A 266 -21.44 7.10 13.83
CA ALA A 266 -22.64 6.38 13.40
C ALA A 266 -23.83 6.76 14.29
N LEU A 267 -23.69 6.76 15.61
CA LEU A 267 -24.74 7.20 16.52
C LEU A 267 -25.25 8.61 16.19
N GLN A 268 -24.36 9.54 15.85
CA GLN A 268 -24.73 10.91 15.44
C GLN A 268 -25.43 10.96 14.07
N LEU A 269 -25.06 10.10 13.14
CA LEU A 269 -25.68 9.99 11.81
C LEU A 269 -27.04 9.29 11.84
N GLY A 270 -27.36 8.57 12.92
CA GLY A 270 -28.64 7.91 13.12
C GLY A 270 -28.99 6.74 12.19
N PRO A 271 -28.05 5.89 11.69
CA PRO A 271 -28.40 4.74 10.86
C PRO A 271 -29.21 3.69 11.63
N HIS A 272 -29.18 3.70 12.96
CA HIS A 272 -30.04 2.87 13.82
C HIS A 272 -31.51 3.32 13.81
N THR A 273 -31.81 4.53 13.33
CA THR A 273 -33.18 5.05 13.23
C THR A 273 -33.81 4.69 11.89
N SER A 274 -35.14 4.56 11.82
CA SER A 274 -35.86 4.29 10.56
C SER A 274 -35.85 5.47 9.56
N SER A 275 -35.24 6.59 9.93
CA SER A 275 -35.28 7.86 9.21
C SER A 275 -33.89 8.49 9.10
N ALA A 276 -32.95 7.78 8.47
CA ALA A 276 -31.62 8.35 8.26
C ALA A 276 -31.64 9.36 7.10
N GLU A 277 -31.75 10.65 7.45
CA GLU A 277 -31.67 11.79 6.49
C GLU A 277 -30.41 11.74 5.63
N THR A 278 -29.29 11.26 6.20
CA THR A 278 -28.00 11.00 5.53
C THR A 278 -28.15 10.16 4.26
N PHE A 279 -29.09 9.21 4.23
CA PHE A 279 -29.33 8.35 3.07
C PHE A 279 -30.47 8.89 2.17
N ARG A 280 -31.34 9.78 2.67
CA ARG A 280 -32.43 10.40 1.89
C ARG A 280 -32.01 11.60 1.06
N ALA A 281 -30.90 12.25 1.39
CA ALA A 281 -30.42 13.46 0.70
C ALA A 281 -29.89 13.24 -0.73
N HIS A 282 -29.88 11.99 -1.22
CA HIS A 282 -29.34 11.60 -2.51
C HIS A 282 -30.49 11.29 -3.50
N CYS A 283 -30.34 11.68 -4.78
CA CYS A 283 -31.36 11.65 -5.85
C CYS A 283 -32.50 10.62 -5.68
N GLU A 284 -33.75 11.08 -5.81
CA GLU A 284 -34.98 10.27 -5.63
C GLU A 284 -35.03 9.01 -6.51
N THR A 285 -34.31 8.98 -7.64
CA THR A 285 -34.22 7.82 -8.54
C THR A 285 -33.56 6.59 -7.90
N ASP A 286 -32.80 6.75 -6.81
CA ASP A 286 -32.06 5.68 -6.14
C ASP A 286 -32.64 5.29 -4.76
N ALA A 287 -33.89 5.65 -4.47
CA ALA A 287 -34.50 5.51 -3.13
C ALA A 287 -34.41 4.09 -2.54
N GLU A 288 -34.62 3.05 -3.34
CA GLU A 288 -34.50 1.65 -2.90
C GLU A 288 -33.04 1.27 -2.57
N SER A 289 -32.10 1.72 -3.40
CA SER A 289 -30.67 1.47 -3.21
C SER A 289 -30.13 2.19 -1.97
N ASN A 290 -30.58 3.43 -1.75
CA ASN A 290 -30.28 4.21 -0.55
C ASN A 290 -30.85 3.56 0.72
N LEU A 291 -32.08 3.04 0.67
CA LEU A 291 -32.69 2.32 1.78
C LEU A 291 -31.94 1.01 2.08
N ARG A 292 -31.54 0.28 1.05
CA ARG A 292 -30.72 -0.93 1.19
C ARG A 292 -29.36 -0.62 1.82
N ALA A 293 -28.68 0.41 1.32
CA ALA A 293 -27.39 0.85 1.86
C ALA A 293 -27.50 1.31 3.32
N HIS A 294 -28.59 2.00 3.68
CA HIS A 294 -28.90 2.37 5.07
C HIS A 294 -28.99 1.13 5.96
N LYS A 295 -29.83 0.16 5.61
CA LYS A 295 -30.00 -1.08 6.38
C LYS A 295 -28.69 -1.86 6.53
N ILE A 296 -27.97 -2.03 5.41
CA ILE A 296 -26.69 -2.74 5.40
C ILE A 296 -25.66 -2.02 6.29
N THR A 297 -25.55 -0.69 6.18
CA THR A 297 -24.62 0.09 7.00
C THR A 297 -24.97 -0.01 8.48
N ALA A 298 -26.26 0.03 8.83
CA ALA A 298 -26.71 -0.13 10.21
C ALA A 298 -26.33 -1.50 10.78
N CYS A 299 -26.53 -2.58 10.03
CA CYS A 299 -26.09 -3.92 10.42
C CYS A 299 -24.57 -3.99 10.56
N ALA A 300 -23.82 -3.46 9.60
CA ALA A 300 -22.35 -3.45 9.62
C ALA A 300 -21.81 -2.74 10.87
N VAL A 301 -22.35 -1.58 11.22
CA VAL A 301 -21.95 -0.86 12.44
C VAL A 301 -22.20 -1.71 13.69
N TYR A 302 -23.38 -2.34 13.78
CA TYR A 302 -23.71 -3.22 14.90
C TYR A 302 -22.75 -4.41 15.01
N ASP A 303 -22.44 -5.07 13.90
CA ASP A 303 -21.56 -6.24 13.86
C ASP A 303 -20.09 -5.90 14.22
N ILE A 304 -19.63 -4.69 13.91
CA ILE A 304 -18.25 -4.24 14.20
C ILE A 304 -18.09 -3.79 15.67
N GLU A 305 -19.17 -3.40 16.34
CA GLU A 305 -19.15 -2.96 17.74
C GLU A 305 -19.20 -4.10 18.76
N LEU A 306 -19.62 -5.31 18.34
CA LEU A 306 -19.71 -6.52 19.16
C LEU A 306 -18.34 -7.14 19.47
#